data_AF-A0A8S1T1Z2-F1
#
_entry.id   AF-A0A8S1T1Z2-F1
#
_cell.length_a   1.000
_cell.length_b   1.000
_cell.length_c   1.000
_cell.angle_alpha   90.00
_cell.angle_beta   90.00
_cell.angle_gamma   90.00
#
_symmetry.space_group_name_H-M   'P 1'
#
loop_
_entity.id
_entity.type
_entity.pdbx_description
1 polymer ?
#
loop_
_entity_poly.entity_id
_entity_poly.type
_entity_poly.pdbx_seq_one_letter_code
_entity_poly.pdbx_strand_id
1 'polypeptide(L)'
;MQIKHPVLVLKKKVKERIEYKIKWNTGSITYEPMVELTPEMLQIVNQWELNEHQKKNVKSIEKINTKTTKIIEEQLKYRMDIEKPKPTPHKERSSEKGYVKSLRKNDGKIEFWIYIHDEGIERWVTLEEVKNRMPIALCDYLLQKVKFGGK
;
A
#
# COMPACT_ATOMS: atom_id res chain seq x y z
N MET A 1 23.15 -44.83 -41.50
CA MET A 1 23.81 -44.11 -40.38
C MET A 1 22.88 -42.99 -39.94
N GLN A 2 22.49 -42.91 -38.67
CA GLN A 2 21.68 -41.79 -38.18
C GLN A 2 22.61 -40.60 -37.95
N ILE A 3 22.38 -39.51 -38.68
CA ILE A 3 23.18 -38.29 -38.56
C ILE A 3 22.77 -37.61 -37.25
N LYS A 4 23.74 -37.48 -36.34
CA LYS A 4 23.53 -36.80 -35.05
C LYS A 4 23.65 -35.30 -35.27
N HIS A 5 22.57 -34.57 -35.00
CA HIS A 5 22.57 -33.10 -35.03
C HIS A 5 22.31 -32.54 -33.63
N PRO A 6 23.01 -31.45 -33.26
CA PRO A 6 22.79 -30.78 -31.99
C PRO A 6 21.42 -30.10 -32.02
N VAL A 7 20.64 -30.25 -30.96
CA VAL A 7 19.29 -29.68 -30.87
C VAL A 7 19.24 -28.54 -29.87
N LEU A 8 19.83 -28.72 -28.69
CA LEU A 8 19.68 -27.75 -27.62
C LEU A 8 20.84 -27.77 -26.63
N VAL A 9 21.25 -26.58 -26.19
CA VAL A 9 22.19 -26.40 -25.10
C VAL A 9 21.41 -26.30 -23.78
N LEU A 10 21.75 -27.17 -22.83
CA LEU A 10 21.06 -27.27 -21.54
C LEU A 10 21.75 -26.44 -20.46
N LYS A 11 23.08 -26.40 -20.47
CA LYS A 11 23.87 -25.78 -19.40
C LYS A 11 25.29 -25.47 -19.86
N LYS A 12 25.80 -24.32 -19.43
CA LYS A 12 27.22 -23.98 -19.43
C LYS A 12 27.85 -24.36 -18.09
N LYS A 13 29.01 -24.99 -18.12
CA LYS A 13 29.81 -25.35 -16.96
C LYS A 13 31.20 -24.75 -17.13
N VAL A 14 31.64 -24.00 -16.14
CA VAL A 14 32.98 -23.38 -16.12
C VAL A 14 33.70 -23.97 -14.91
N LYS A 15 34.69 -24.82 -15.17
CA LYS A 15 35.62 -25.34 -14.15
C LYS A 15 37.04 -24.88 -14.51
N GLU A 16 37.78 -25.71 -15.23
CA GLU A 16 39.09 -25.38 -15.81
C GLU A 16 38.98 -24.96 -17.28
N ARG A 17 37.98 -25.51 -17.99
CA ARG A 17 37.59 -25.16 -19.36
C ARG A 17 36.08 -24.90 -19.42
N ILE A 18 35.64 -24.23 -20.49
CA ILE A 18 34.22 -23.97 -20.73
C ILE A 18 33.63 -25.19 -21.46
N GLU A 19 32.66 -25.84 -20.82
CA GLU A 19 31.95 -27.00 -21.36
C GLU A 19 30.45 -26.69 -21.49
N TYR A 20 29.85 -27.16 -22.58
CA TYR A 20 28.41 -27.06 -22.82
C TYR A 20 27.77 -28.43 -22.81
N LYS A 21 26.66 -28.56 -22.07
CA LYS A 21 25.83 -29.76 -22.06
C LYS A 21 24.87 -29.69 -23.25
N ILE A 22 25.06 -30.56 -24.25
CA ILE A 22 24.32 -30.53 -25.52
C ILE A 22 23.42 -31.76 -25.64
N LYS A 23 22.16 -31.52 -25.98
CA LYS A 23 21.18 -32.55 -26.31
C LYS A 23 21.15 -32.76 -27.81
N TRP A 24 21.29 -34.01 -28.22
CA TRP A 24 21.24 -34.44 -29.62
C TRP A 24 19.83 -34.83 -30.04
N ASN A 25 19.55 -34.83 -31.34
CA ASN A 25 18.30 -35.30 -31.93
C ASN A 25 17.94 -36.75 -31.55
N THR A 26 18.97 -37.58 -31.35
CA THR A 26 18.87 -38.98 -30.87
C THR A 26 18.48 -39.10 -29.40
N GLY A 27 18.29 -37.98 -28.69
CA GLY A 27 17.98 -37.96 -27.25
C GLY A 27 19.20 -38.15 -26.34
N SER A 28 20.37 -38.45 -26.91
CA SER A 28 21.64 -38.51 -26.18
C SER A 28 22.03 -37.12 -25.66
N ILE A 29 22.79 -37.08 -24.55
CA ILE A 29 23.30 -35.84 -23.97
C ILE A 29 24.81 -35.99 -23.74
N THR A 30 25.60 -35.05 -24.27
CA THR A 30 27.06 -35.03 -24.08
C THR A 30 27.52 -33.69 -23.50
N TYR A 31 28.74 -33.68 -22.99
CA TYR A 31 29.43 -32.48 -22.53
C TYR A 31 30.57 -32.22 -23.50
N GLU A 32 30.53 -31.07 -24.17
CA GLU A 32 31.48 -30.73 -25.23
C GLU A 32 32.21 -29.44 -24.84
N PRO A 33 33.55 -29.43 -24.88
CA PRO A 33 34.31 -28.22 -24.60
C PRO A 33 34.15 -27.22 -25.75
N MET A 34 34.22 -25.92 -25.44
CA MET A 34 33.99 -24.85 -26.41
C MET A 34 34.89 -24.93 -27.66
N VAL A 35 36.09 -25.51 -27.51
CA VAL A 35 37.10 -25.63 -28.58
C VAL A 35 36.74 -26.74 -29.59
N GLU A 36 35.95 -27.73 -29.18
CA GLU A 36 35.59 -28.90 -30.00
C GLU A 36 34.19 -28.79 -30.61
N LEU A 37 33.55 -27.63 -30.50
CA LEU A 37 32.22 -27.39 -31.04
C LEU A 37 32.25 -27.23 -32.57
N THR A 38 31.36 -27.92 -33.25
CA THR A 38 31.14 -27.71 -34.69
C THR A 38 30.46 -26.35 -34.95
N PRO A 39 30.52 -25.82 -36.18
CA PRO A 39 29.86 -24.55 -36.52
C PRO A 39 28.36 -24.54 -36.22
N GLU A 40 27.65 -25.66 -36.41
CA GLU A 40 26.23 -25.80 -36.05
C GLU A 40 26.02 -25.68 -34.53
N MET A 41 26.89 -26.31 -33.73
CA MET A 41 26.83 -26.25 -32.26
C MET A 41 27.10 -24.84 -31.75
N LEU A 42 28.04 -24.13 -32.37
CA LEU A 42 28.37 -22.75 -32.00
C LEU A 42 27.19 -21.80 -32.21
N GLN A 43 26.40 -21.96 -33.28
CA GLN A 43 25.20 -21.14 -33.48
C GLN A 43 24.16 -21.34 -32.36
N ILE A 44 23.93 -22.60 -31.95
CA ILE A 44 22.98 -22.93 -30.88
C ILE A 44 23.50 -22.42 -29.53
N VAL A 45 24.80 -22.57 -29.25
CA VAL A 45 25.44 -22.03 -28.05
C VAL A 45 25.31 -20.51 -28.00
N ASN A 46 25.58 -19.81 -29.10
CA ASN A 46 25.47 -18.35 -29.16
C ASN A 46 24.02 -17.88 -28.88
N GLN A 47 23.02 -18.51 -29.51
CA GLN A 47 21.61 -18.20 -29.24
C GLN A 47 21.23 -18.48 -27.78
N TRP A 48 21.71 -19.58 -27.21
CA TRP A 48 21.48 -19.90 -25.81
C TRP A 48 22.12 -18.88 -24.86
N GLU A 49 23.37 -18.47 -25.12
CA GLU A 49 24.06 -17.46 -24.32
C GLU A 49 23.33 -16.11 -24.38
N LEU A 50 22.91 -15.66 -25.57
CA LEU A 50 22.13 -14.43 -25.73
C LEU A 50 20.83 -14.47 -24.90
N ASN A 51 20.11 -15.59 -24.94
CA ASN A 51 18.89 -15.78 -24.15
C ASN A 51 19.15 -15.78 -22.64
N GLU A 52 20.24 -16.41 -22.18
CA GLU A 52 20.62 -16.39 -20.76
C GLU A 52 21.06 -15.00 -20.29
N HIS A 53 21.73 -14.23 -21.14
CA HIS A 53 22.07 -12.82 -20.86
C HIS A 53 20.82 -11.94 -20.75
N GLN A 54 19.83 -12.12 -21.65
CA GLN A 54 18.56 -11.42 -21.56
C GLN A 54 17.79 -11.79 -20.28
N LYS A 55 17.69 -13.07 -19.93
CA LYS A 55 17.06 -13.52 -18.68
C LYS A 55 17.75 -12.97 -17.44
N LYS A 56 19.08 -12.85 -17.44
CA LYS A 56 19.84 -12.21 -16.34
C LYS A 56 19.53 -10.71 -16.26
N ASN A 57 19.40 -10.02 -17.39
CA ASN A 57 19.01 -8.61 -17.43
C ASN A 57 17.57 -8.39 -16.94
N VAL A 58 16.61 -9.26 -17.29
CA VAL A 58 15.25 -9.18 -16.75
C VAL A 58 15.25 -9.39 -15.23
N LYS A 59 15.98 -10.40 -14.73
CA LYS A 59 16.12 -10.65 -13.29
C LYS A 59 16.85 -9.54 -12.53
N SER A 60 17.78 -8.82 -13.16
CA SER A 60 18.43 -7.66 -12.53
C SER A 60 17.51 -6.45 -12.50
N ILE A 61 16.70 -6.23 -13.55
CA ILE A 61 15.66 -5.19 -13.59
C ILE A 61 14.57 -5.46 -12.52
N GLU A 62 14.12 -6.70 -12.34
CA GLU A 62 13.18 -7.07 -11.25
C GLU A 62 13.76 -6.81 -9.85
N LYS A 63 15.07 -7.10 -9.65
CA LYS A 63 15.77 -6.83 -8.40
C LYS A 63 15.97 -5.34 -8.12
N ILE A 64 16.11 -4.53 -9.16
CA ILE A 64 16.17 -3.07 -9.04
C ILE A 64 14.77 -2.55 -8.69
N ASN A 65 13.73 -2.98 -9.41
CA ASN A 65 12.34 -2.56 -9.16
C ASN A 65 11.86 -2.89 -7.74
N THR A 66 12.25 -4.04 -7.17
CA THR A 66 11.94 -4.42 -5.78
C THR A 66 12.70 -3.62 -4.72
N LYS A 67 13.92 -3.16 -5.02
CA LYS A 67 14.65 -2.24 -4.13
C LYS A 67 14.09 -0.82 -4.22
N THR A 68 13.75 -0.36 -5.42
CA THR A 68 13.15 0.95 -5.64
C THR A 68 11.76 1.04 -4.99
N THR A 69 10.93 -0.01 -5.05
CA THR A 69 9.64 -0.04 -4.31
C THR A 69 9.83 0.01 -2.80
N LYS A 70 10.79 -0.72 -2.23
CA LYS A 70 11.09 -0.65 -0.78
C LYS A 70 11.57 0.73 -0.34
N ILE A 71 12.38 1.40 -1.15
CA ILE A 71 12.85 2.77 -0.88
C ILE A 71 11.70 3.78 -0.99
N ILE A 72 10.80 3.62 -1.97
CA ILE A 72 9.61 4.46 -2.12
C ILE A 72 8.63 4.24 -0.96
N GLU A 73 8.40 3.00 -0.52
CA GLU A 73 7.58 2.70 0.66
C GLU A 73 8.17 3.30 1.93
N GLU A 74 9.49 3.22 2.13
CA GLU A 74 10.15 3.81 3.29
C GLU A 74 10.06 5.35 3.26
N GLN A 75 10.29 5.99 2.12
CA GLN A 75 10.11 7.45 1.98
C GLN A 75 8.65 7.90 2.12
N LEU A 76 7.68 7.14 1.62
CA LEU A 76 6.26 7.41 1.84
C LEU A 76 5.88 7.28 3.32
N LYS A 77 6.44 6.29 4.03
CA LYS A 77 6.24 6.10 5.47
C LYS A 77 6.81 7.28 6.26
N TYR A 78 8.01 7.74 5.92
CA TYR A 78 8.60 8.95 6.52
C TYR A 78 7.77 10.22 6.23
N ARG A 79 7.23 10.39 5.02
CA ARG A 79 6.32 11.52 4.74
C ARG A 79 5.01 11.45 5.53
N MET A 80 4.41 10.26 5.63
CA MET A 80 3.19 10.06 6.42
C MET A 80 3.43 10.22 7.93
N ASP A 81 4.60 9.86 8.45
CA ASP A 81 4.96 10.06 9.86
C ASP A 81 5.31 11.52 10.19
N ILE A 82 5.74 12.33 9.20
CA ILE A 82 5.88 13.79 9.34
C ILE A 82 4.50 14.49 9.28
N GLU A 83 3.55 13.96 8.51
CA GLU A 83 2.17 14.50 8.42
C GLU A 83 1.22 14.01 9.50
N LYS A 84 1.56 12.96 10.27
CA LYS A 84 0.78 12.64 11.46
C LYS A 84 0.91 13.82 12.43
N PRO A 85 -0.19 14.54 12.74
CA PRO A 85 -0.13 15.52 13.81
C PRO A 85 0.33 14.75 15.04
N LYS A 86 1.41 15.22 15.69
CA LYS A 86 1.76 14.75 17.03
C LYS A 86 0.46 14.71 17.82
N PRO A 87 0.14 13.62 18.56
CA PRO A 87 -1.01 13.60 19.45
C PRO A 87 -0.74 14.63 20.53
N THR A 88 -1.07 15.88 20.22
CA THR A 88 -1.22 16.92 21.22
C THR A 88 -2.35 16.42 22.11
N PRO A 89 -2.22 16.54 23.44
CA PRO A 89 -3.37 16.39 24.32
C PRO A 89 -4.51 17.19 23.70
N HIS A 90 -5.68 16.56 23.52
CA HIS A 90 -6.84 17.29 23.02
C HIS A 90 -6.99 18.52 23.90
N LYS A 91 -6.86 19.71 23.28
CA LYS A 91 -7.09 20.97 24.00
C LYS A 91 -8.47 20.85 24.63
N GLU A 92 -8.56 21.05 25.94
CA GLU A 92 -9.83 21.03 26.64
C GLU A 92 -10.79 21.94 25.88
N ARG A 93 -11.92 21.39 25.45
CA ARG A 93 -12.95 22.19 24.81
C ARG A 93 -13.48 23.13 25.88
N SER A 94 -13.33 24.43 25.68
CA SER A 94 -14.00 25.42 26.51
C SER A 94 -15.51 25.24 26.29
N SER A 95 -16.18 24.62 27.26
CA SER A 95 -17.63 24.50 27.29
C SER A 95 -18.13 25.44 28.37
N GLU A 96 -19.03 26.33 28.01
CA GLU A 96 -19.73 27.16 28.98
C GLU A 96 -20.65 26.30 29.83
N LYS A 97 -20.85 26.71 31.09
CA LYS A 97 -21.76 26.01 32.00
C LYS A 97 -23.19 26.45 31.72
N GLY A 98 -24.08 25.49 31.55
CA GLY A 98 -25.52 25.75 31.41
C GLY A 98 -26.28 24.53 30.92
N TYR A 99 -27.52 24.73 30.48
CA TYR A 99 -28.39 23.64 30.07
C TYR A 99 -29.31 24.00 28.91
N VAL A 100 -29.74 22.97 28.18
CA VAL A 100 -30.71 23.06 27.09
C VAL A 100 -32.09 22.73 27.65
N LYS A 101 -33.07 23.64 27.51
CA LYS A 101 -34.45 23.42 27.99
C LYS A 101 -35.33 22.74 26.97
N SER A 102 -35.23 23.17 25.72
CA SER A 102 -36.17 22.77 24.67
C SER A 102 -35.54 22.82 23.29
N LEU A 103 -36.16 22.09 22.37
CA LEU A 103 -35.84 22.08 20.95
C LEU A 103 -37.11 22.41 20.16
N ARG A 104 -36.98 23.27 19.15
CA ARG A 104 -38.02 23.52 18.16
C ARG A 104 -37.45 23.43 16.75
N LYS A 105 -38.33 23.13 15.80
CA LYS A 105 -38.03 23.25 14.38
C LYS A 105 -38.75 24.49 13.86
N ASN A 106 -38.00 25.46 13.36
CA ASN A 106 -38.52 26.69 12.80
C ASN A 106 -37.99 26.85 11.37
N ASP A 107 -38.87 27.01 10.38
CA ASP A 107 -38.51 27.15 8.95
C ASP A 107 -37.46 26.15 8.44
N GLY A 108 -37.58 24.89 8.85
CA GLY A 108 -36.65 23.82 8.47
C GLY A 108 -35.33 23.79 9.26
N LYS A 109 -35.07 24.79 10.10
CA LYS A 109 -33.89 24.86 10.99
C LYS A 109 -34.23 24.36 12.38
N ILE A 110 -33.24 23.77 13.05
CA ILE A 110 -33.36 23.31 14.43
C ILE A 110 -32.80 24.40 15.34
N GLU A 111 -33.63 24.85 16.28
CA GLU A 111 -33.26 25.82 17.29
C GLU A 111 -33.42 25.22 18.69
N PHE A 112 -32.56 25.65 19.59
CA PHE A 112 -32.52 25.20 20.98
C PHE A 112 -32.71 26.39 21.91
N TRP A 113 -33.51 26.21 22.95
CA TRP A 113 -33.59 27.17 24.04
C TRP A 113 -32.53 26.84 25.06
N ILE A 114 -31.54 27.72 25.22
CA ILE A 114 -30.42 27.52 26.13
C ILE A 114 -30.45 28.53 27.28
N TYR A 115 -29.86 28.14 28.40
CA TYR A 115 -29.49 29.04 29.50
C TYR A 115 -27.99 28.92 29.76
N ILE A 116 -27.27 30.04 29.76
CA ILE A 116 -25.84 30.11 30.06
C ILE A 116 -25.66 30.70 31.45
N HIS A 117 -25.03 29.97 32.38
CA HIS A 117 -24.86 30.40 33.76
C HIS A 117 -23.99 31.66 33.88
N ASP A 118 -22.92 31.75 33.07
CA ASP A 118 -21.96 32.85 33.14
C ASP A 118 -22.56 34.19 32.67
N GLU A 119 -23.54 34.15 31.76
CA GLU A 119 -24.22 35.34 31.23
C GLU A 119 -25.58 35.61 31.89
N GLY A 120 -26.19 34.60 32.51
CA GLY A 120 -27.56 34.69 33.04
C GLY A 120 -28.63 34.89 31.97
N ILE A 121 -28.33 34.59 30.69
CA ILE A 121 -29.21 34.85 29.55
C ILE A 121 -29.90 33.56 29.09
N GLU A 122 -31.18 33.69 28.70
CA GLU A 122 -31.96 32.65 28.01
C GLU A 122 -32.37 33.11 26.62
N ARG A 123 -32.11 32.28 25.61
CA ARG A 123 -32.49 32.58 24.23
C ARG A 123 -32.59 31.34 23.34
N TRP A 124 -33.29 31.51 22.20
CA TRP A 124 -33.24 30.57 21.09
C TRP A 124 -31.95 30.76 20.30
N VAL A 125 -31.25 29.66 20.04
CA VAL A 125 -30.00 29.63 19.28
C VAL A 125 -30.01 28.49 18.28
N THR A 126 -29.19 28.57 17.24
CA THR A 126 -29.09 27.50 16.24
C THR A 126 -28.25 26.34 16.76
N LEU A 127 -28.39 25.19 16.10
CA LEU A 127 -27.59 23.99 16.40
C LEU A 127 -26.08 24.26 16.37
N GLU A 128 -25.59 25.06 15.42
CA GLU A 128 -24.17 25.40 15.28
C GLU A 128 -23.66 26.17 16.50
N GLU A 129 -24.46 27.09 17.01
CA GLU A 129 -24.10 27.91 18.17
C GLU A 129 -24.02 27.06 19.44
N VAL A 130 -25.00 26.19 19.70
CA VAL A 130 -24.96 25.30 20.87
C VAL A 130 -23.78 24.32 20.81
N LYS A 131 -23.47 23.78 19.62
CA LYS A 131 -22.31 22.89 19.43
C LYS A 131 -20.99 23.56 19.79
N ASN A 132 -20.87 24.85 19.50
CA ASN A 132 -19.65 25.60 19.76
C ASN A 132 -19.54 26.04 21.22
N ARG A 133 -20.64 26.53 21.82
CA ARG A 133 -20.63 27.10 23.18
C ARG A 133 -20.81 26.04 24.27
N MET A 134 -21.70 25.08 24.05
CA MET A 134 -22.22 24.17 25.10
C MET A 134 -22.43 22.73 24.59
N PRO A 135 -21.42 22.10 23.96
CA PRO A 135 -21.60 20.78 23.34
C PRO A 135 -22.00 19.69 24.34
N ILE A 136 -21.55 19.79 25.59
CA ILE A 136 -21.83 18.80 26.64
C ILE A 136 -23.31 18.85 27.02
N ALA A 137 -23.84 20.04 27.30
CA ALA A 137 -25.25 20.23 27.66
C ALA A 137 -26.22 19.80 26.54
N LEU A 138 -25.81 19.96 25.27
CA LEU A 138 -26.59 19.46 24.13
C LEU A 138 -26.64 17.93 24.11
N CYS A 139 -25.52 17.26 24.33
CA CYS A 139 -25.46 15.81 24.41
C CYS A 139 -26.34 15.29 25.55
N ASP A 140 -26.23 15.89 26.75
CA ASP A 140 -27.05 15.49 27.91
C ASP A 140 -28.54 15.58 27.60
N TYR A 141 -28.99 16.69 26.99
CA TYR A 141 -30.37 16.86 26.60
C TYR A 141 -30.83 15.82 25.56
N LEU A 142 -30.03 15.55 24.53
CA LEU A 142 -30.39 14.59 23.49
C LEU A 142 -30.42 13.16 24.03
N LEU A 143 -29.44 12.78 24.86
CA LEU A 143 -29.37 11.46 25.49
C LEU A 143 -30.60 11.17 26.35
N GLN A 144 -31.13 12.17 27.07
CA GLN A 144 -32.39 12.03 27.82
C GLN A 144 -33.62 11.77 26.92
N LYS A 145 -33.58 12.18 25.64
CA LYS A 145 -34.67 11.97 24.69
C LYS A 145 -34.53 10.68 23.89
N VAL A 146 -33.37 10.01 23.94
CA VAL A 146 -33.18 8.71 23.29
C VAL A 146 -34.06 7.68 24.00
N LYS A 147 -35.00 7.09 23.26
CA LYS A 147 -35.74 5.91 23.69
C LYS A 147 -35.23 4.71 22.91
N PHE A 148 -34.80 3.67 23.61
CA PHE A 148 -34.44 2.40 22.98
C PHE A 148 -35.73 1.63 22.68
N GLY A 149 -36.05 1.46 21.40
CA GLY A 149 -37.15 0.60 20.97
C GLY A 149 -36.75 -0.86 21.05
N GLY A 150 -36.96 -1.47 22.22
CA GLY A 150 -36.91 -2.92 22.41
C GLY A 150 -38.32 -3.50 22.33
N LYS A 151 -38.47 -4.62 21.61
CA LYS A 151 -39.71 -5.43 21.57
C LYS A 151 -40.17 -5.85 22.96
#